data_AF-A0A661GKC5-F1
#
_entry.id   AF-A0A661GKC5-F1
#
_cell.length_a   1.000
_cell.length_b   1.000
_cell.length_c   1.000
_cell.angle_alpha   90.00
_cell.angle_beta   90.00
_cell.angle_gamma   90.00
#
_symmetry.space_group_name_H-M   'P 1'
#
loop_
_entity.id
_entity.type
_entity.pdbx_description
1 polymer ?
#
loop_
_entity_poly.entity_id
_entity_poly.type
_entity_poly.pdbx_seq_one_letter_code
_entity_poly.pdbx_strand_id
1 'polypeptide(L)'
;MSERNITTIHSTSRSTNSLWVTLLVFLLIQTLTTGLAQAADEYRTVSVADPYLELRTGPAVGYPIFHVIDRGEPVDIIKRRTDWFLVRGLDGKEGWVDRGQMERTLQTGGQEIEFAQANQQDFTDSRWELGLMTGDFGGANVISLYTGYSLNPNVSIEAWGSQILGNFSNGWMASVNVVHETWPDWRISPFFTLGAGIIHTEPKPTIIQGEDRTDEVAHAGIGLRVYATRRFILRAEFKSYVVFTSRDDNEEVEEWKVGFAFFF
;
A
#
# COMPACT_ATOMS: atom_id res chain seq x y z
N MET A 1 -63.13 47.54 17.45
CA MET A 1 -62.81 46.09 17.37
C MET A 1 -61.84 45.92 16.21
N SER A 2 -60.63 45.43 16.49
CA SER A 2 -59.54 45.31 15.51
C SER A 2 -59.45 43.84 15.05
N GLU A 3 -59.64 43.60 13.75
CA GLU A 3 -59.48 42.29 13.13
C GLU A 3 -58.00 41.97 12.93
N ARG A 4 -57.58 40.77 13.36
CA ARG A 4 -56.22 40.26 13.19
C ARG A 4 -56.11 39.58 11.82
N ASN A 5 -55.25 40.13 10.97
CA ASN A 5 -54.92 39.55 9.67
C ASN A 5 -53.89 38.42 9.88
N ILE A 6 -54.23 37.18 9.56
CA ILE A 6 -53.32 36.02 9.65
C ILE A 6 -52.87 35.67 8.23
N THR A 7 -51.63 36.01 7.89
CA THR A 7 -51.00 35.63 6.62
C THR A 7 -50.43 34.22 6.75
N THR A 8 -51.09 33.24 6.13
CA THR A 8 -50.61 31.86 6.05
C THR A 8 -49.55 31.74 4.95
N ILE A 9 -48.30 31.40 5.30
CA ILE A 9 -47.23 31.12 4.33
C ILE A 9 -47.27 29.62 4.01
N HIS A 10 -47.47 29.27 2.74
CA HIS A 10 -47.37 27.89 2.26
C HIS A 10 -45.89 27.45 2.19
N SER A 11 -45.53 26.43 2.97
CA SER A 11 -44.24 25.72 2.89
C SER A 11 -44.30 24.71 1.74
N THR A 12 -43.63 25.00 0.62
CA THR A 12 -43.46 24.06 -0.49
C THR A 12 -42.37 23.04 -0.15
N SER A 13 -42.75 21.79 0.07
CA SER A 13 -41.84 20.65 0.24
C SER A 13 -41.07 20.39 -1.05
N ARG A 14 -39.75 20.66 -1.04
CA ARG A 14 -38.82 20.39 -2.14
C ARG A 14 -38.58 18.88 -2.21
N SER A 15 -39.11 18.19 -3.23
CA SER A 15 -38.88 16.76 -3.42
C SER A 15 -37.39 16.50 -3.63
N THR A 16 -36.82 15.63 -2.81
CA THR A 16 -35.42 15.23 -2.90
C THR A 16 -35.27 14.27 -4.08
N ASN A 17 -34.35 14.56 -4.99
CA ASN A 17 -34.13 13.84 -6.25
C ASN A 17 -33.73 12.36 -6.01
N SER A 18 -34.72 11.46 -6.01
CA SER A 18 -34.60 9.99 -5.96
C SER A 18 -33.66 9.39 -7.03
N LEU A 19 -33.37 10.14 -8.08
CA LEU A 19 -32.47 9.75 -9.18
C LEU A 19 -31.02 9.48 -8.74
N TRP A 20 -30.51 10.19 -7.72
CA TRP A 20 -29.12 10.02 -7.27
C TRP A 20 -28.92 8.74 -6.43
N VAL A 21 -29.93 8.38 -5.63
CA VAL A 21 -29.90 7.15 -4.82
C VAL A 21 -30.04 5.91 -5.70
N THR A 22 -30.88 5.98 -6.73
CA THR A 22 -31.03 4.89 -7.70
C THR A 22 -29.77 4.67 -8.54
N LEU A 23 -29.04 5.74 -8.90
CA LEU A 23 -27.78 5.64 -9.64
C LEU A 23 -26.65 5.03 -8.80
N LEU A 24 -26.58 5.37 -7.50
CA LEU A 24 -25.63 4.77 -6.55
C LEU A 24 -25.91 3.29 -6.29
N VAL A 25 -27.18 2.89 -6.18
CA VAL A 25 -27.55 1.48 -6.02
C VAL A 25 -27.26 0.68 -7.30
N PHE A 26 -27.47 1.27 -8.48
CA PHE A 26 -27.13 0.62 -9.74
C PHE A 26 -25.61 0.44 -9.90
N LEU A 27 -24.80 1.43 -9.50
CA LEU A 27 -23.33 1.31 -9.49
C LEU A 27 -22.84 0.22 -8.53
N LEU A 28 -23.47 0.10 -7.35
CA LEU A 28 -23.16 -0.94 -6.35
C LEU A 28 -23.50 -2.36 -6.84
N ILE A 29 -24.54 -2.51 -7.67
CA ILE A 29 -24.94 -3.81 -8.25
C ILE A 29 -23.99 -4.21 -9.40
N GLN A 30 -23.42 -3.26 -10.15
CA GLN A 30 -22.44 -3.53 -11.20
C GLN A 30 -21.07 -3.98 -10.65
N THR A 31 -20.75 -3.67 -9.38
CA THR A 31 -19.54 -4.20 -8.71
C THR A 31 -19.69 -5.64 -8.20
N LEU A 32 -20.90 -6.20 -8.22
CA LEU A 32 -21.16 -7.58 -7.77
C LEU A 32 -21.15 -8.62 -8.92
N THR A 33 -21.04 -8.18 -10.18
CA THR A 33 -21.11 -9.05 -11.37
C THR A 33 -19.78 -9.19 -12.13
N THR A 34 -18.68 -8.63 -11.61
CA THR A 34 -17.33 -8.91 -12.15
C THR A 34 -16.93 -10.35 -11.83
N GLY A 35 -17.34 -11.25 -12.74
CA GLY A 35 -16.69 -12.50 -13.11
C GLY A 35 -16.13 -13.37 -11.99
N LEU A 36 -16.84 -14.46 -11.69
CA LEU A 36 -16.18 -15.74 -11.41
C LEU A 36 -15.48 -16.19 -12.71
N ALA A 37 -14.38 -15.53 -13.07
CA ALA A 37 -13.40 -16.13 -13.96
C ALA A 37 -12.75 -17.26 -13.15
N GLN A 38 -13.22 -18.47 -13.39
CA GLN A 38 -12.60 -19.67 -12.88
C GLN A 38 -11.20 -19.76 -13.50
N ALA A 39 -10.21 -19.25 -12.78
CA ALA A 39 -8.82 -19.57 -13.04
C ALA A 39 -8.73 -21.09 -12.89
N ALA A 40 -8.48 -21.79 -13.99
CA ALA A 40 -8.03 -23.17 -13.90
C ALA A 40 -6.68 -23.10 -13.18
N ASP A 41 -6.62 -23.60 -11.93
CA ASP A 41 -5.36 -23.77 -11.22
C ASP A 41 -4.49 -24.71 -12.06
N GLU A 42 -3.51 -24.14 -12.77
CA GLU A 42 -2.48 -24.87 -13.46
C GLU A 42 -1.52 -25.40 -12.38
N TYR A 43 -1.85 -26.57 -11.82
CA TYR A 43 -1.01 -27.24 -10.83
C TYR A 43 0.35 -27.52 -11.45
N ARG A 44 1.40 -26.92 -10.91
CA ARG A 44 2.78 -27.23 -11.30
C ARG A 44 3.20 -28.52 -10.61
N THR A 45 3.28 -29.60 -11.38
CA THR A 45 3.80 -30.90 -10.92
C THR A 45 5.32 -30.87 -10.89
N VAL A 46 5.89 -31.25 -9.75
CA VAL A 46 7.34 -31.33 -9.50
C VAL A 46 7.68 -32.74 -9.01
N SER A 47 8.81 -33.33 -9.42
CA SER A 47 9.25 -34.62 -8.88
C SER A 47 10.15 -34.44 -7.66
N VAL A 48 9.94 -35.22 -6.60
CA VAL A 48 10.74 -35.17 -5.37
C VAL A 48 12.12 -35.78 -5.61
N ALA A 49 13.20 -35.00 -5.56
CA ALA A 49 14.53 -35.55 -5.77
C ALA A 49 15.34 -35.79 -4.48
N ASP A 50 14.92 -35.23 -3.35
CA ASP A 50 15.44 -35.56 -2.02
C ASP A 50 15.00 -36.97 -1.57
N PRO A 51 15.71 -37.62 -0.62
CA PRO A 51 15.34 -38.94 -0.12
C PRO A 51 13.91 -39.02 0.42
N TYR A 52 13.43 -37.89 0.97
CA TYR A 52 12.08 -37.73 1.49
C TYR A 52 11.66 -36.25 1.53
N LEU A 53 10.37 -35.99 1.27
CA LEU A 53 9.71 -34.69 1.43
C LEU A 53 8.82 -34.73 2.68
N GLU A 54 9.08 -33.86 3.66
CA GLU A 54 8.34 -33.86 4.93
C GLU A 54 7.11 -32.95 4.84
N LEU A 55 5.93 -33.53 5.02
CA LEU A 55 4.66 -32.81 5.01
C LEU A 55 4.21 -32.46 6.43
N ARG A 56 4.02 -31.16 6.68
CA ARG A 56 3.51 -30.63 7.95
C ARG A 56 2.04 -30.26 7.86
N THR A 57 1.36 -30.32 9.01
CA THR A 57 -0.07 -29.97 9.09
C THR A 57 -0.33 -28.46 8.93
N GLY A 58 0.69 -27.61 9.05
CA GLY A 58 0.56 -26.16 8.90
C GLY A 58 1.86 -25.47 8.42
N PRO A 59 1.77 -24.22 7.96
CA PRO A 59 2.88 -23.47 7.36
C PRO A 59 3.78 -22.83 8.44
N ALA A 60 4.30 -23.64 9.36
CA ALA A 60 5.31 -23.23 10.33
C ALA A 60 6.09 -24.44 10.89
N VAL A 61 7.31 -24.20 11.35
CA VAL A 61 8.21 -25.22 11.93
C VAL A 61 7.59 -25.90 13.17
N GLY A 62 6.71 -25.20 13.89
CA GLY A 62 6.04 -25.75 15.08
C GLY A 62 4.94 -26.77 14.78
N TYR A 63 4.50 -26.92 13.53
CA TYR A 63 3.51 -27.93 13.18
C TYR A 63 4.16 -29.31 13.01
N PRO A 64 3.51 -30.38 13.51
CA PRO A 64 4.05 -31.73 13.38
C PRO A 64 4.10 -32.19 11.92
N ILE A 65 5.12 -32.98 11.61
CA ILE A 65 5.21 -33.75 10.37
C ILE A 65 4.21 -34.90 10.50
N PHE A 66 3.25 -34.98 9.59
CA PHE A 66 2.20 -36.00 9.61
C PHE A 66 2.34 -37.01 8.47
N HIS A 67 3.08 -36.64 7.42
CA HIS A 67 3.31 -37.50 6.28
C HIS A 67 4.68 -37.22 5.64
N VAL A 68 5.16 -38.17 4.86
CA VAL A 68 6.45 -38.11 4.18
C VAL A 68 6.24 -38.71 2.80
N ILE A 69 6.72 -38.01 1.76
CA ILE A 69 6.69 -38.46 0.37
C ILE A 69 8.08 -38.93 -0.02
N ASP A 70 8.18 -40.09 -0.65
CA ASP A 70 9.47 -40.69 -1.01
C ASP A 70 10.07 -40.07 -2.27
N ARG A 71 11.38 -40.27 -2.43
CA ARG A 71 12.13 -39.84 -3.62
C ARG A 71 11.54 -40.42 -4.91
N GLY A 72 11.42 -39.55 -5.91
CA GLY A 72 10.98 -39.85 -7.27
C GLY A 72 9.47 -39.67 -7.46
N GLU A 73 8.70 -39.52 -6.38
CA GLU A 73 7.26 -39.30 -6.50
C GLU A 73 6.95 -37.88 -7.01
N PRO A 74 6.00 -37.73 -7.94
CA PRO A 74 5.51 -36.42 -8.35
C PRO A 74 4.62 -35.83 -7.25
N VAL A 75 4.76 -34.52 -7.04
CA VAL A 75 3.97 -33.71 -6.14
C VAL A 75 3.41 -32.51 -6.88
N ASP A 76 2.14 -32.22 -6.66
CA ASP A 76 1.47 -31.05 -7.22
C ASP A 76 1.57 -29.88 -6.25
N ILE A 77 2.07 -28.75 -6.71
CA ILE A 77 2.07 -27.52 -5.91
C ILE A 77 0.69 -26.88 -6.01
N ILE A 78 -0.07 -26.91 -4.92
CA ILE A 78 -1.41 -26.33 -4.84
C ILE A 78 -1.35 -24.84 -4.53
N LYS A 79 -0.56 -24.45 -3.53
CA LYS A 79 -0.55 -23.08 -3.03
C LYS A 79 0.77 -22.73 -2.36
N ARG A 80 1.15 -21.45 -2.43
CA ARG A 80 2.26 -20.89 -1.64
C ARG A 80 1.75 -19.94 -0.57
N ARG A 81 2.30 -20.02 0.63
CA ARG A 81 2.17 -19.00 1.69
C ARG A 81 3.56 -18.70 2.24
N THR A 82 4.06 -17.49 1.96
CA THR A 82 5.37 -17.00 2.41
C THR A 82 6.53 -17.90 1.96
N ASP A 83 7.09 -18.69 2.87
CA ASP A 83 8.18 -19.64 2.63
C ASP A 83 7.70 -21.10 2.66
N TRP A 84 6.39 -21.31 2.66
CA TRP A 84 5.75 -22.62 2.73
C TRP A 84 4.95 -22.92 1.47
N PHE A 85 5.06 -24.15 1.00
CA PHE A 85 4.32 -24.68 -0.13
C PHE A 85 3.34 -25.75 0.37
N LEU A 86 2.06 -25.57 0.05
CA LEU A 86 1.07 -26.63 0.15
C LEU A 86 1.22 -27.51 -1.09
N VAL A 87 1.63 -28.74 -0.88
CA VAL A 87 1.82 -29.73 -1.94
C VAL A 87 0.86 -30.90 -1.75
N ARG A 88 0.48 -31.55 -2.84
CA ARG A 88 -0.32 -32.77 -2.87
C ARG A 88 0.51 -33.92 -3.40
N GLY A 89 0.58 -35.02 -2.65
CA GLY A 89 1.17 -36.27 -3.12
C GLY A 89 0.23 -37.06 -4.04
N LEU A 90 0.76 -38.10 -4.69
CA LEU A 90 -0.02 -39.05 -5.50
C LEU A 90 -1.15 -39.73 -4.73
N ASP A 91 -0.96 -39.90 -3.42
CA ASP A 91 -1.95 -40.48 -2.51
C ASP A 91 -3.08 -39.51 -2.15
N GLY A 92 -3.07 -38.30 -2.73
CA GLY A 92 -4.07 -37.25 -2.51
C GLY A 92 -3.91 -36.50 -1.19
N LYS A 93 -2.88 -36.80 -0.39
CA LYS A 93 -2.65 -36.09 0.88
C LYS A 93 -2.00 -34.74 0.62
N GLU A 94 -2.49 -33.74 1.33
CA GLU A 94 -2.01 -32.36 1.23
C GLU A 94 -1.26 -31.95 2.49
N GLY A 95 -0.09 -31.34 2.33
CA GLY A 95 0.70 -30.87 3.46
C GLY A 95 1.64 -29.72 3.12
N TRP A 96 2.10 -29.04 4.15
CA TRP A 96 2.98 -27.89 4.05
C TRP A 96 4.44 -28.31 4.10
N VAL A 97 5.22 -27.84 3.12
CA VAL A 97 6.65 -28.09 2.99
C VAL A 97 7.38 -26.76 2.99
N ASP A 98 8.52 -26.71 3.67
CA ASP A 98 9.38 -25.53 3.70
C ASP A 98 10.08 -25.34 2.33
N ARG A 99 10.26 -24.09 1.93
CA ARG A 99 10.95 -23.71 0.68
C ARG A 99 12.32 -24.36 0.56
N GLY A 100 13.12 -24.40 1.62
CA GLY A 100 14.47 -24.93 1.56
C GLY A 100 14.52 -26.42 1.20
N GLN A 101 13.48 -27.18 1.55
CA GLN A 101 13.35 -28.58 1.15
C GLN A 101 12.88 -28.71 -0.30
N MET A 102 11.96 -27.84 -0.73
CA MET A 102 11.52 -27.78 -2.12
C MET A 102 12.67 -27.41 -3.08
N GLU A 103 13.50 -26.41 -2.74
CA GLU A 103 14.62 -25.96 -3.56
C GLU A 103 15.69 -27.05 -3.76
N ARG A 104 16.00 -27.82 -2.71
CA ARG A 104 16.93 -28.97 -2.77
C ARG A 104 16.37 -30.11 -3.62
N THR A 105 15.07 -30.37 -3.45
CA THR A 105 14.29 -31.32 -4.24
C THR A 105 14.28 -30.99 -5.73
N LEU A 106 14.30 -29.71 -6.13
CA LEU A 106 14.37 -29.35 -7.54
C LEU A 106 15.77 -29.49 -8.15
N GLN A 107 16.81 -29.09 -7.41
CA GLN A 107 18.17 -29.05 -7.93
C GLN A 107 18.70 -30.43 -8.35
N THR A 108 18.19 -31.51 -7.74
CA THR A 108 18.66 -32.88 -8.02
C THR A 108 17.96 -33.54 -9.23
N GLY A 109 16.88 -32.93 -9.77
CA GLY A 109 16.07 -33.46 -10.87
C GLY A 109 16.50 -33.09 -12.30
N GLY A 110 17.59 -32.32 -12.47
CA GLY A 110 18.16 -31.98 -13.78
C GLY A 110 17.38 -30.94 -14.61
N GLN A 111 16.17 -30.56 -14.20
CA GLN A 111 15.56 -29.29 -14.57
C GLN A 111 15.65 -28.37 -13.37
N GLU A 112 16.53 -27.38 -13.48
CA GLU A 112 16.52 -26.21 -12.60
C GLU A 112 15.22 -25.46 -12.88
N ILE A 113 14.12 -25.90 -12.25
CA ILE A 113 13.00 -25.01 -12.07
C ILE A 113 13.58 -23.99 -11.09
N GLU A 114 13.99 -22.83 -11.61
CA GLU A 114 13.92 -21.65 -10.78
C GLU A 114 12.47 -21.63 -10.32
N PHE A 115 12.21 -22.05 -9.07
CA PHE A 115 11.15 -21.42 -8.34
C PHE A 115 11.55 -19.98 -8.43
N ALA A 116 10.95 -19.27 -9.42
CA ALA A 116 11.03 -17.84 -9.53
C ALA A 116 10.94 -17.43 -8.10
N GLN A 117 12.04 -16.86 -7.59
CA GLN A 117 12.14 -16.57 -6.18
C GLN A 117 10.80 -15.87 -5.85
N ALA A 118 10.36 -15.87 -4.60
CA ALA A 118 9.72 -14.62 -4.20
C ALA A 118 10.80 -13.54 -4.34
N ASN A 119 11.03 -13.16 -5.59
CA ASN A 119 12.01 -12.27 -6.12
C ASN A 119 11.46 -10.91 -5.76
N GLN A 120 12.30 -9.89 -5.82
CA GLN A 120 11.85 -8.52 -5.61
C GLN A 120 10.58 -8.20 -6.45
N GLN A 121 10.44 -8.86 -7.61
CA GLN A 121 9.27 -8.86 -8.52
C GLN A 121 7.92 -9.25 -7.88
N ASP A 122 7.85 -10.16 -6.90
CA ASP A 122 6.58 -10.49 -6.22
C ASP A 122 6.10 -9.34 -5.30
N PHE A 123 7.01 -8.43 -4.92
CA PHE A 123 6.69 -7.22 -4.12
C PHE A 123 6.44 -6.00 -5.00
N THR A 124 7.00 -5.97 -6.21
CA THR A 124 6.76 -4.92 -7.21
C THR A 124 5.35 -4.98 -7.81
N ASP A 125 4.71 -6.16 -7.79
CA ASP A 125 3.34 -6.37 -8.29
C ASP A 125 2.24 -6.03 -7.26
N SER A 126 2.58 -5.74 -6.01
CA SER A 126 1.61 -5.28 -5.02
C SER A 126 0.99 -3.96 -5.48
N ARG A 127 -0.33 -3.97 -5.67
CA ARG A 127 -1.05 -2.78 -6.15
C ARG A 127 -1.14 -1.71 -5.10
N TRP A 128 -1.09 -2.08 -3.81
CA TRP A 128 -1.26 -1.13 -2.73
C TRP A 128 -0.07 -1.10 -1.78
N GLU A 129 0.22 0.11 -1.34
CA GLU A 129 1.27 0.42 -0.38
C GLU A 129 0.67 1.28 0.73
N LEU A 130 1.05 1.02 1.98
CA LEU A 130 0.72 1.87 3.13
C LEU A 130 2.00 2.12 3.91
N GLY A 131 2.28 3.38 4.23
CA GLY A 131 3.48 3.72 4.97
C GLY A 131 3.27 4.80 6.02
N LEU A 132 4.05 4.68 7.09
CA LEU A 132 4.11 5.64 8.18
C LEU A 132 5.49 6.30 8.16
N MET A 133 5.52 7.62 8.19
CA MET A 133 6.72 8.43 8.03
C MET A 133 6.79 9.47 9.14
N THR A 134 8.00 9.84 9.53
CA THR A 134 8.24 10.95 10.46
C THR A 134 9.50 11.71 10.06
N GLY A 135 9.59 12.97 10.44
CA GLY A 135 10.76 13.78 10.17
C GLY A 135 10.55 15.24 10.52
N ASP A 136 11.11 16.12 9.70
CA ASP A 136 11.08 17.56 9.90
C ASP A 136 10.56 18.28 8.65
N PHE A 137 9.72 19.29 8.88
CA PHE A 137 9.17 20.19 7.88
C PHE A 137 9.48 21.63 8.30
N GLY A 138 10.47 22.27 7.66
CA GLY A 138 10.86 23.64 7.96
C GLY A 138 11.24 23.90 9.43
N GLY A 139 11.80 22.91 10.13
CA GLY A 139 12.14 22.98 11.56
C GLY A 139 11.01 22.57 12.52
N ALA A 140 9.86 22.12 12.00
CA ALA A 140 8.76 21.54 12.77
C ALA A 140 8.73 20.02 12.62
N ASN A 141 8.41 19.30 13.71
CA ASN A 141 8.27 17.84 13.63
C ASN A 141 7.03 17.49 12.80
N VAL A 142 7.15 16.47 11.95
CA VAL A 142 6.04 15.97 11.13
C VAL A 142 5.87 14.47 11.29
N ILE A 143 4.61 14.03 11.36
CA ILE A 143 4.23 12.62 11.28
C ILE A 143 3.23 12.49 10.13
N SER A 144 3.46 11.52 9.25
CA SER A 144 2.66 11.33 8.04
C SER A 144 2.25 9.88 7.86
N LEU A 145 1.05 9.70 7.34
CA LEU A 145 0.55 8.45 6.79
C LEU A 145 0.34 8.64 5.29
N TYR A 146 0.68 7.64 4.49
CA TYR A 146 0.36 7.65 3.07
C TYR A 146 -0.15 6.30 2.60
N THR A 147 -0.98 6.35 1.57
CA THR A 147 -1.41 5.18 0.79
C THR A 147 -0.99 5.37 -0.66
N GLY A 148 -0.42 4.34 -1.26
CA GLY A 148 0.05 4.33 -2.64
C GLY A 148 -0.70 3.29 -3.46
N TYR A 149 -1.01 3.62 -4.70
CA TYR A 149 -1.50 2.69 -5.71
C TYR A 149 -0.49 2.59 -6.86
N SER A 150 0.05 1.40 -7.08
CA SER A 150 0.99 1.12 -8.18
C SER A 150 0.23 1.00 -9.50
N LEU A 151 0.54 1.88 -10.46
CA LEU A 151 -0.01 1.80 -11.81
C LEU A 151 0.79 0.81 -12.67
N ASN A 152 2.10 0.82 -12.48
CA ASN A 152 3.08 -0.08 -13.09
C ASN A 152 4.34 -0.12 -12.18
N PRO A 153 5.32 -1.00 -12.44
CA PRO A 153 6.52 -1.12 -11.61
C PRO A 153 7.30 0.18 -11.37
N ASN A 154 7.18 1.17 -12.26
CA ASN A 154 7.94 2.41 -12.23
C ASN A 154 7.11 3.62 -11.81
N VAL A 155 5.79 3.53 -11.70
CA VAL A 155 4.92 4.68 -11.47
C VAL A 155 3.81 4.32 -10.51
N SER A 156 3.70 5.11 -9.43
CA SER A 156 2.60 5.03 -8.47
C SER A 156 1.97 6.39 -8.23
N ILE A 157 0.73 6.36 -7.76
CA ILE A 157 0.01 7.53 -7.24
C ILE A 157 -0.10 7.37 -5.74
N GLU A 158 0.20 8.41 -4.98
CA GLU A 158 0.14 8.39 -3.52
C GLU A 158 -0.77 9.48 -2.98
N ALA A 159 -1.54 9.17 -1.94
CA ALA A 159 -2.28 10.12 -1.14
C ALA A 159 -1.69 10.20 0.26
N TRP A 160 -1.45 11.42 0.74
CA TRP A 160 -0.73 11.72 1.97
C TRP A 160 -1.60 12.50 2.94
N GLY A 161 -1.48 12.18 4.24
CA GLY A 161 -2.00 12.98 5.34
C GLY A 161 -0.91 13.17 6.40
N SER A 162 -0.60 14.42 6.72
CA SER A 162 0.52 14.79 7.59
C SER A 162 0.06 15.72 8.71
N GLN A 163 0.54 15.47 9.93
CA GLN A 163 0.41 16.36 11.07
C GLN A 163 1.74 17.06 11.31
N ILE A 164 1.73 18.39 11.38
CA ILE A 164 2.90 19.25 11.60
C ILE A 164 2.80 19.86 12.99
N LEU A 165 3.85 19.69 13.78
CA LEU A 165 3.94 20.09 15.18
C LEU A 165 5.13 21.03 15.37
N GLY A 166 4.88 22.32 15.21
CA GLY A 166 5.87 23.37 15.36
C GLY A 166 5.86 24.03 16.74
N ASN A 167 6.89 24.81 17.01
CA ASN A 167 6.97 25.62 18.24
C ASN A 167 5.97 26.79 18.21
N PHE A 168 5.84 27.44 17.05
CA PHE A 168 5.04 28.66 16.85
C PHE A 168 3.63 28.41 16.30
N SER A 169 3.49 27.41 15.43
CA SER A 169 2.24 27.00 14.81
C SER A 169 2.16 25.48 14.73
N ASN A 170 0.95 24.96 14.71
CA ASN A 170 0.67 23.59 14.32
C ASN A 170 0.01 23.61 12.93
N GLY A 171 -0.08 22.45 12.31
CA GLY A 171 -0.80 22.34 11.05
C GLY A 171 -1.07 20.91 10.65
N TRP A 172 -1.83 20.77 9.59
CA TRP A 172 -1.99 19.51 8.89
C TRP A 172 -1.86 19.76 7.38
N MET A 173 -1.42 18.73 6.66
CA MET A 173 -1.25 18.78 5.22
C MET A 173 -1.85 17.53 4.59
N ALA A 174 -2.57 17.73 3.48
CA ALA A 174 -3.02 16.64 2.62
C ALA A 174 -2.50 16.86 1.21
N SER A 175 -1.97 15.82 0.57
CA SER A 175 -1.44 15.94 -0.78
C SER A 175 -1.64 14.68 -1.61
N VAL A 176 -1.61 14.86 -2.93
CA VAL A 176 -1.59 13.77 -3.91
C VAL A 176 -0.31 13.90 -4.73
N ASN A 177 0.38 12.77 -4.89
CA ASN A 177 1.69 12.72 -5.51
C ASN A 177 1.70 11.68 -6.62
N VAL A 178 2.48 11.94 -7.65
CA VAL A 178 2.96 10.93 -8.60
C VAL A 178 4.40 10.61 -8.20
N VAL A 179 4.70 9.32 -8.12
CA VAL A 179 6.04 8.82 -7.80
C VAL A 179 6.56 8.01 -8.97
N HIS A 180 7.79 8.29 -9.37
CA HIS A 180 8.51 7.54 -10.38
C HIS A 180 9.70 6.80 -9.77
N GLU A 181 9.67 5.47 -9.84
CA GLU A 181 10.72 4.59 -9.35
C GLU A 181 11.64 4.14 -10.50
N THR A 182 12.93 4.46 -10.40
CA THR A 182 13.86 4.32 -11.54
C THR A 182 14.36 2.88 -11.71
N TRP A 183 14.70 2.20 -10.62
CA TRP A 183 15.18 0.82 -10.62
C TRP A 183 14.53 0.00 -9.51
N PRO A 184 13.28 -0.45 -9.70
CA PRO A 184 12.52 -1.18 -8.67
C PRO A 184 13.16 -2.49 -8.23
N ASP A 185 13.92 -3.13 -9.13
CA ASP A 185 14.60 -4.40 -8.85
C ASP A 185 15.87 -4.24 -8.03
N TRP A 186 16.29 -3.01 -7.70
CA TRP A 186 17.48 -2.78 -6.88
C TRP A 186 17.15 -2.90 -5.39
N ARG A 187 18.06 -3.47 -4.60
CA ARG A 187 17.93 -3.50 -3.12
C ARG A 187 17.75 -2.10 -2.52
N ILE A 188 18.32 -1.10 -3.18
CA ILE A 188 18.16 0.32 -2.87
C ILE A 188 17.63 0.97 -4.15
N SER A 189 16.35 1.30 -4.16
CA SER A 189 15.66 1.85 -5.31
C SER A 189 15.44 3.35 -5.13
N PRO A 190 16.03 4.20 -5.99
CA PRO A 190 15.74 5.63 -5.97
C PRO A 190 14.40 5.92 -6.63
N PHE A 191 13.70 6.91 -6.08
CA PHE A 191 12.47 7.43 -6.65
C PHE A 191 12.44 8.95 -6.65
N PHE A 192 11.63 9.49 -7.56
CA PHE A 192 11.31 10.90 -7.67
C PHE A 192 9.83 11.08 -7.35
N THR A 193 9.46 12.18 -6.70
CA THR A 193 8.08 12.48 -6.36
C THR A 193 7.74 13.91 -6.76
N LEU A 194 6.55 14.09 -7.32
CA LEU A 194 5.97 15.38 -7.64
C LEU A 194 4.54 15.34 -7.12
N GLY A 195 4.10 16.39 -6.45
CA GLY A 195 2.75 16.45 -5.93
C GLY A 195 2.25 17.85 -5.69
N ALA A 196 0.97 17.91 -5.38
CA ALA A 196 0.29 19.12 -4.96
C ALA A 196 -0.72 18.79 -3.85
N GLY A 197 -1.08 19.79 -3.07
CA GLY A 197 -1.93 19.59 -1.92
C GLY A 197 -2.37 20.90 -1.29
N ILE A 198 -2.85 20.76 -0.06
CA ILE A 198 -3.25 21.86 0.80
C ILE A 198 -2.56 21.72 2.14
N ILE A 199 -2.17 22.85 2.71
CA ILE A 199 -1.64 22.95 4.06
C ILE A 199 -2.54 23.88 4.87
N HIS A 200 -2.93 23.42 6.05
CA HIS A 200 -3.63 24.25 7.03
C HIS A 200 -2.67 24.55 8.18
N THR A 201 -2.55 25.83 8.56
CA THR A 201 -1.67 26.29 9.62
C THR A 201 -2.46 27.07 10.67
N GLU A 202 -2.31 26.64 11.92
CA GLU A 202 -2.94 27.21 13.11
C GLU A 202 -1.84 27.81 14.03
N PRO A 203 -1.71 29.14 14.09
CA PRO A 203 -0.77 29.82 14.99
C PRO A 203 -1.13 29.60 16.46
N LYS A 204 -0.12 29.42 17.33
CA LYS A 204 -0.38 29.30 18.77
C LYS A 204 -0.72 30.68 19.37
N PRO A 205 -1.85 30.82 20.09
CA PRO A 205 -2.37 32.11 20.55
C PRO A 205 -1.47 32.80 21.61
N THR A 206 -0.47 32.11 22.14
CA THR A 206 0.42 32.61 23.20
C THR A 206 1.62 33.42 22.69
N ILE A 207 1.92 33.40 21.38
CA ILE A 207 3.16 34.01 20.84
C ILE A 207 2.87 35.13 19.83
N ILE A 208 1.81 35.01 18.99
CA ILE A 208 1.47 35.98 17.91
C ILE A 208 -0.07 35.97 17.68
N GLN A 209 -0.70 37.13 17.41
CA GLN A 209 -2.07 37.19 16.86
C GLN A 209 -2.04 36.83 15.36
N GLY A 210 -1.92 35.54 15.06
CA GLY A 210 -2.06 35.02 13.70
C GLY A 210 -3.45 34.43 13.50
N GLU A 211 -4.00 34.61 12.31
CA GLU A 211 -5.22 33.93 11.87
C GLU A 211 -4.87 32.57 11.27
N ASP A 212 -5.80 31.61 11.39
CA ASP A 212 -5.69 30.31 10.74
C ASP A 212 -5.71 30.49 9.22
N ARG A 213 -4.86 29.74 8.52
CA ARG A 213 -4.71 29.85 7.07
C ARG A 213 -4.71 28.49 6.40
N THR A 214 -5.31 28.44 5.21
CA THR A 214 -5.24 27.28 4.31
C THR A 214 -4.65 27.75 3.00
N ASP A 215 -3.51 27.19 2.64
CA ASP A 215 -2.75 27.55 1.45
C ASP A 215 -2.59 26.32 0.54
N GLU A 216 -2.50 26.57 -0.77
CA GLU A 216 -2.16 25.53 -1.74
C GLU A 216 -0.65 25.28 -1.74
N VAL A 217 -0.26 24.04 -1.93
CA VAL A 217 1.16 23.64 -1.98
C VAL A 217 1.45 22.83 -3.23
N ALA A 218 2.63 23.05 -3.80
CA ALA A 218 3.24 22.16 -4.77
C ALA A 218 4.61 21.74 -4.27
N HIS A 219 5.00 20.49 -4.54
CA HIS A 219 6.29 19.98 -4.08
C HIS A 219 6.89 19.00 -5.06
N ALA A 220 8.22 18.97 -5.05
CA ALA A 220 9.02 17.99 -5.76
C ALA A 220 10.09 17.46 -4.82
N GLY A 221 10.48 16.20 -5.00
CA GLY A 221 11.45 15.57 -4.14
C GLY A 221 12.06 14.31 -4.71
N ILE A 222 13.02 13.81 -3.96
CA ILE A 222 13.72 12.56 -4.21
C ILE A 222 13.66 11.69 -2.97
N GLY A 223 13.76 10.38 -3.17
CA GLY A 223 13.84 9.47 -2.05
C GLY A 223 14.47 8.15 -2.42
N LEU A 224 14.67 7.34 -1.38
CA LEU A 224 15.26 6.02 -1.46
C LEU A 224 14.33 5.03 -0.76
N ARG A 225 14.11 3.89 -1.40
CA ARG A 225 13.48 2.70 -0.83
C ARG A 225 14.53 1.64 -0.62
N VAL A 226 14.62 1.11 0.59
CA VAL A 226 15.57 0.07 0.96
C VAL A 226 14.81 -1.16 1.42
N TYR A 227 14.98 -2.25 0.67
CA TYR A 227 14.36 -3.54 0.97
C TYR A 227 15.16 -4.26 2.07
N ALA A 228 14.83 -3.98 3.33
CA ALA A 228 15.54 -4.56 4.47
C ALA A 228 15.28 -6.06 4.60
N THR A 229 14.01 -6.48 4.53
CA THR A 229 13.55 -7.88 4.57
C THR A 229 12.31 -8.08 3.69
N ARG A 230 11.82 -9.32 3.53
CA ARG A 230 10.63 -9.69 2.72
C ARG A 230 9.31 -9.02 3.16
N ARG A 231 9.25 -8.18 4.20
CA ARG A 231 8.01 -7.53 4.68
C ARG A 231 8.19 -6.09 5.12
N PHE A 232 9.43 -5.58 5.10
CA PHE A 232 9.76 -4.28 5.66
C PHE A 232 10.61 -3.52 4.65
N ILE A 233 10.04 -2.41 4.15
CA ILE A 233 10.77 -1.42 3.38
C ILE A 233 11.05 -0.23 4.26
N LEU A 234 12.30 0.21 4.29
CA LEU A 234 12.66 1.51 4.83
C LEU A 234 12.59 2.53 3.70
N ARG A 235 11.90 3.64 3.95
CA ARG A 235 11.78 4.75 3.01
C ARG A 235 12.37 5.99 3.63
N ALA A 236 13.17 6.71 2.86
CA ALA A 236 13.64 8.05 3.18
C ALA A 236 13.33 8.98 2.02
N GLU A 237 12.89 10.18 2.30
CA GLU A 237 12.58 11.18 1.28
C GLU A 237 13.00 12.58 1.71
N PHE A 238 13.37 13.38 0.72
CA PHE A 238 13.65 14.80 0.84
C PHE A 238 12.81 15.54 -0.21
N LYS A 239 12.04 16.53 0.23
CA LYS A 239 11.10 17.29 -0.61
C LYS A 239 11.31 18.79 -0.42
N SER A 240 11.19 19.52 -1.51
CA SER A 240 11.08 20.97 -1.52
C SER A 240 9.64 21.34 -1.81
N TYR A 241 9.07 22.21 -0.97
CA TYR A 241 7.72 22.72 -1.05
C TYR A 241 7.74 24.19 -1.45
N VAL A 242 6.80 24.56 -2.31
CA VAL A 242 6.41 25.95 -2.56
C VAL A 242 4.99 26.11 -2.03
N VAL A 243 4.82 26.97 -1.04
CA VAL A 243 3.51 27.32 -0.46
C VAL A 243 3.03 28.60 -1.14
N PHE A 244 1.92 28.48 -1.87
CA PHE A 244 1.31 29.62 -2.56
C PHE A 244 0.49 30.41 -1.57
N THR A 245 1.12 31.42 -0.97
CA THR A 245 0.45 32.29 -0.01
C THR A 245 -0.28 33.41 -0.74
N SER A 246 -1.31 33.98 -0.09
CA SER A 246 -1.99 35.19 -0.56
C SER A 246 -1.18 36.48 -0.34
N ARG A 247 0.05 36.39 0.19
CA ARG A 247 0.97 37.52 0.40
C ARG A 247 1.90 37.63 -0.83
N ASP A 248 2.50 38.80 -1.02
CA ASP A 248 3.41 39.09 -2.15
C ASP A 248 4.74 38.29 -2.12
N ASP A 249 4.84 37.22 -1.31
CA ASP A 249 6.01 36.35 -1.22
C ASP A 249 5.59 34.87 -1.04
N ASN A 250 6.24 33.98 -1.79
CA ASN A 250 6.00 32.54 -1.69
C ASN A 250 6.93 31.95 -0.63
N GLU A 251 6.40 31.09 0.24
CA GLU A 251 7.22 30.43 1.26
C GLU A 251 7.81 29.13 0.68
N GLU A 252 9.14 29.03 0.61
CA GLU A 252 9.85 27.80 0.26
C GLU A 252 10.23 27.04 1.53
N VAL A 253 9.85 25.76 1.60
CA VAL A 253 10.08 24.92 2.78
C VAL A 253 10.69 23.58 2.38
N GLU A 254 11.73 23.17 3.08
CA GLU A 254 12.35 21.86 2.92
C GLU A 254 11.79 20.87 3.94
N GLU A 255 11.67 19.62 3.52
CA GLU A 255 11.20 18.52 4.35
C GLU A 255 12.11 17.31 4.17
N TRP A 256 12.49 16.66 5.27
CA TRP A 256 13.04 15.31 5.23
C TRP A 256 12.17 14.38 6.08
N LYS A 257 11.93 13.17 5.57
CA LYS A 257 11.18 12.12 6.27
C LYS A 257 11.86 10.77 6.14
N VAL A 258 11.70 9.96 7.18
CA VAL A 258 12.09 8.56 7.19
C VAL A 258 10.97 7.73 7.82
N GLY A 259 10.82 6.49 7.35
CA GLY A 259 9.79 5.62 7.87
C GLY A 259 9.81 4.24 7.24
N PHE A 260 8.69 3.56 7.39
CA PHE A 260 8.50 2.21 6.91
C PHE A 260 7.22 2.07 6.12
N ALA A 261 7.24 1.16 5.15
CA ALA A 261 6.13 0.85 4.27
C ALA A 261 5.83 -0.64 4.21
N PHE A 262 4.57 -0.96 3.99
CA PHE A 262 4.02 -2.30 3.82
C PHE A 262 3.25 -2.39 2.50
N PHE A 263 3.27 -3.56 1.88
CA PHE A 263 2.65 -3.84 0.59
C PHE A 263 1.60 -4.94 0.74
N PHE A 264 0.52 -4.85 -0.04
CA PHE A 264 -0.58 -5.80 -0.04
C PHE A 264 -1.27 -5.94 -1.41
#